data_AF-A0A0G4HM67-F1
#
_entry.id   AF-A0A0G4HM67-F1
#
_cell.length_a   1.000
_cell.length_b   1.000
_cell.length_c   1.000
_cell.angle_alpha   90.00
_cell.angle_beta   90.00
_cell.angle_gamma   90.00
#
_symmetry.space_group_name_H-M   'P 1'
#
loop_
_entity.id
_entity.type
_entity.pdbx_description
1 polymer ?
#
loop_
_entity_poly.entity_id
_entity_poly.type
_entity_poly.pdbx_seq_one_letter_code
_entity_poly.pdbx_strand_id
1 'polypeptide(L)'
;MASRASDSRDIKPTSFRVMGSKGMVYFTPKAARFRYDEQRDTWEAVREPAGVFVEFFRRCGNRFERFSSSPFFLGGRDLGSVLAATGDENRSVDFLSRDEKRKFSVGFNSEDAIKPVSLRLELFPGTPDGQTKDTEAAEEATGGKGDRDSPATASDLEVAMRRSELLHLQGFLREILPAVYGWQVLEDPRRVVAFASNPD
;
A
#
# COMPACT_ATOMS: atom_id res chain seq x y z
N MET A 1 -29.66 31.51 9.82
CA MET A 1 -29.68 30.42 8.83
C MET A 1 -28.74 29.34 9.34
N ALA A 2 -29.28 28.19 9.74
CA ALA A 2 -28.48 27.09 10.30
C ALA A 2 -27.76 26.35 9.16
N SER A 3 -26.43 26.27 9.26
CA SER A 3 -25.61 25.38 8.42
C SER A 3 -26.10 23.95 8.64
N ARG A 4 -26.78 23.39 7.65
CA ARG A 4 -27.01 21.94 7.58
C ARG A 4 -25.66 21.34 7.21
N ALA A 5 -24.86 20.99 8.22
CA ALA A 5 -23.80 20.01 8.07
C ALA A 5 -24.47 18.75 7.51
N SER A 6 -24.35 18.58 6.19
CA SER A 6 -24.65 17.31 5.55
C SER A 6 -23.63 16.35 6.13
N ASP A 7 -24.06 15.49 7.05
CA ASP A 7 -23.32 14.30 7.50
C ASP A 7 -23.05 13.43 6.27
N SER A 8 -22.02 13.77 5.50
CA SER A 8 -21.46 12.87 4.51
C SER A 8 -20.92 11.71 5.32
N ARG A 9 -21.67 10.61 5.35
CA ARG A 9 -21.19 9.37 5.95
C ARG A 9 -19.90 9.01 5.23
N ASP A 10 -18.77 9.09 5.94
CA ASP A 10 -17.48 8.65 5.43
C ASP A 10 -17.55 7.13 5.19
N ILE A 11 -17.96 6.74 3.99
CA ILE A 11 -17.94 5.36 3.55
C ILE A 11 -16.47 5.01 3.31
N LYS A 12 -15.88 4.28 4.25
CA LYS A 12 -14.53 3.73 4.08
C LYS A 12 -14.58 2.68 2.98
N PRO A 13 -13.78 2.81 1.91
CA PRO A 13 -13.78 1.82 0.85
C PRO A 13 -13.22 0.50 1.38
N THR A 14 -13.74 -0.61 0.84
CA THR A 14 -13.31 -1.96 1.22
C THR A 14 -11.85 -2.18 0.82
N SER A 15 -10.99 -2.47 1.79
CA SER A 15 -9.60 -2.84 1.52
C SER A 15 -9.52 -4.25 0.93
N PHE A 16 -8.61 -4.46 -0.01
CA PHE A 16 -8.23 -5.79 -0.47
C PHE A 16 -7.10 -6.34 0.41
N ARG A 17 -7.07 -7.64 0.70
CA ARG A 17 -6.02 -8.25 1.52
C ARG A 17 -5.47 -9.53 0.90
N VAL A 18 -4.17 -9.74 1.09
CA VAL A 18 -3.47 -10.97 0.72
C VAL A 18 -2.90 -11.59 1.99
N MET A 19 -3.14 -12.88 2.22
CA MET A 19 -2.66 -13.58 3.41
C MET A 19 -1.68 -14.69 3.01
N GLY A 20 -0.43 -14.52 3.40
CA GLY A 20 0.63 -15.51 3.21
C GLY A 20 0.98 -16.23 4.52
N SER A 21 1.92 -17.17 4.43
CA SER A 21 2.43 -17.91 5.59
C SER A 21 3.24 -17.02 6.54
N LYS A 22 4.04 -16.10 5.99
CA LYS A 22 4.95 -15.21 6.73
C LYS A 22 4.29 -13.89 7.18
N GLY A 23 3.18 -13.50 6.55
CA GLY A 23 2.58 -12.19 6.77
C GLY A 23 1.32 -11.94 5.96
N MET A 24 0.81 -10.72 6.06
CA MET A 24 -0.41 -10.25 5.41
C MET A 24 -0.17 -8.85 4.83
N VAL A 25 -0.79 -8.55 3.70
CA VAL A 25 -0.74 -7.23 3.05
C VAL A 25 -2.15 -6.70 2.86
N TYR A 26 -2.38 -5.45 3.26
CA TYR A 26 -3.61 -4.71 2.97
C TYR A 26 -3.37 -3.68 1.88
N PHE A 27 -4.33 -3.55 0.98
CA PHE A 27 -4.42 -2.54 -0.07
C PHE A 27 -5.67 -1.70 0.21
N THR A 28 -5.46 -0.51 0.78
CA THR A 28 -6.53 0.41 1.16
C THR A 28 -6.59 1.56 0.15
N PRO A 29 -7.67 1.68 -0.64
CA PRO A 29 -7.74 2.71 -1.66
C PRO A 29 -8.01 4.08 -1.02
N LYS A 30 -7.44 5.12 -1.62
CA LYS A 30 -7.69 6.52 -1.32
C LYS A 30 -8.14 7.22 -2.60
N ALA A 31 -9.42 7.59 -2.64
CA ALA A 31 -10.01 8.28 -3.79
C ALA A 31 -9.46 9.70 -3.93
N ALA A 32 -9.50 10.23 -5.16
CA ALA A 32 -9.26 11.64 -5.40
C ALA A 32 -10.36 12.48 -4.74
N ARG A 33 -9.96 13.59 -4.13
CA ARG A 33 -10.87 14.57 -3.54
C ARG A 33 -11.04 15.74 -4.49
N PHE A 34 -12.25 16.28 -4.51
CA PHE A 34 -12.62 17.40 -5.36
C PHE A 34 -13.27 18.48 -4.52
N ARG A 35 -13.01 19.73 -4.90
CA ARG A 35 -13.66 20.90 -4.34
C ARG A 35 -14.32 21.66 -5.47
N TYR A 36 -15.56 22.07 -5.26
CA TYR A 36 -16.25 22.94 -6.20
C TYR A 36 -15.73 24.38 -6.05
N ASP A 37 -15.29 24.97 -7.15
CA ASP A 37 -14.94 26.38 -7.25
C ASP A 37 -16.15 27.15 -7.79
N GLU A 38 -16.85 27.85 -6.89
CA GLU A 38 -18.02 28.66 -7.20
C GLU A 38 -17.71 29.81 -8.17
N GLN A 39 -16.48 30.36 -8.15
CA GLN A 39 -16.11 31.48 -9.02
C GLN A 39 -15.97 31.04 -10.47
N ARG A 40 -15.52 29.80 -10.67
CA ARG A 40 -15.27 29.21 -11.99
C ARG A 40 -16.39 28.29 -12.46
N ASP A 41 -17.39 28.05 -11.60
CA ASP A 41 -18.46 27.07 -11.83
C ASP A 41 -17.89 25.71 -12.26
N THR A 42 -16.88 25.21 -11.54
CA THR A 42 -16.17 24.00 -11.92
C THR A 42 -15.68 23.19 -10.71
N TRP A 43 -15.45 21.89 -10.92
CA TRP A 43 -14.84 21.04 -9.91
C TRP A 43 -13.32 21.00 -10.10
N GLU A 44 -12.59 21.36 -9.05
CA GLU A 44 -11.14 21.29 -9.04
C GLU A 44 -10.68 20.10 -8.19
N ALA A 45 -9.74 19.31 -8.71
CA ALA A 45 -9.09 18.27 -7.93
C ALA A 45 -8.29 18.90 -6.79
N VAL A 46 -8.57 18.48 -5.56
CA VAL A 46 -7.75 18.85 -4.40
C VAL A 46 -6.39 18.19 -4.57
N ARG A 47 -5.30 18.93 -4.29
CA ARG A 47 -3.92 18.42 -4.38
C ARG A 47 -3.56 17.46 -3.24
N GLU A 48 -4.45 16.52 -2.95
CA GLU A 48 -4.20 15.40 -2.07
C GLU A 48 -3.78 14.16 -2.87
N PRO A 49 -2.90 13.32 -2.33
CA PRO A 49 -2.52 12.09 -3.00
C PRO A 49 -3.71 11.12 -3.06
N ALA A 50 -4.05 10.66 -4.26
CA ALA A 50 -5.01 9.60 -4.55
C ALA A 50 -4.27 8.36 -5.06
N GLY A 51 -4.70 7.17 -4.63
CA GLY A 51 -3.96 5.94 -4.91
C GLY A 51 -4.32 4.82 -3.94
N VAL A 52 -3.33 4.00 -3.59
CA VAL A 52 -3.50 2.88 -2.66
C VAL A 52 -2.43 2.94 -1.58
N PHE A 53 -2.86 2.83 -0.33
CA PHE A 53 -1.97 2.53 0.78
C PHE A 53 -1.78 1.02 0.91
N VAL A 54 -0.52 0.61 0.96
CA VAL A 54 -0.10 -0.78 1.12
C VAL A 54 0.49 -0.96 2.51
N GLU A 55 -0.13 -1.79 3.32
CA GLU A 55 0.28 -2.04 4.70
C GLU A 55 0.68 -3.50 4.89
N PHE A 56 1.90 -3.70 5.38
CA PHE A 56 2.45 -5.02 5.64
C PHE A 56 2.34 -5.38 7.13
N PHE A 57 1.98 -6.63 7.39
CA PHE A 57 1.89 -7.20 8.72
C PHE A 57 2.68 -8.51 8.76
N ARG A 58 3.59 -8.65 9.72
CA ARG A 58 4.34 -9.88 9.98
C ARG A 58 3.51 -10.82 10.84
N ARG A 59 3.59 -12.12 10.59
CA ARG A 59 2.98 -13.13 11.45
C ARG A 59 3.87 -13.37 12.68
N CYS A 60 3.30 -13.19 13.87
CA CYS A 60 3.93 -13.46 15.16
C CYS A 60 3.06 -14.50 15.91
N GLY A 61 3.35 -15.79 15.67
CA GLY A 61 2.53 -16.91 16.17
C GLY A 61 1.12 -16.92 15.56
N ASN A 62 0.11 -16.69 16.40
CA ASN A 62 -1.31 -16.63 16.03
C ASN A 62 -1.83 -15.21 15.77
N ARG A 63 -0.96 -14.20 15.81
CA ARG A 63 -1.32 -12.80 15.58
C ARG A 63 -0.54 -12.24 14.39
N PHE A 64 -1.02 -11.11 13.90
CA PHE A 64 -0.33 -10.30 12.90
C PHE A 64 0.02 -8.96 13.51
N GLU A 65 1.28 -8.56 13.36
CA GLU A 65 1.83 -7.32 13.90
C GLU A 65 2.31 -6.44 12.75
N ARG A 66 2.10 -5.13 12.86
CA ARG A 66 2.41 -4.19 11.79
C ARG A 66 3.92 -4.19 11.53
N PHE A 67 4.33 -4.42 10.27
CA PHE A 67 5.75 -4.56 9.91
C PHE A 67 6.46 -3.22 9.72
N SER A 68 5.78 -2.20 9.20
CA SER A 68 6.29 -0.81 9.07
C SER A 68 5.34 0.17 9.74
N SER A 69 5.86 1.23 10.36
CA SER A 69 5.05 2.19 11.12
C SER A 69 4.09 2.97 10.21
N SER A 70 4.45 3.14 8.94
CA SER A 70 3.68 3.89 7.96
C SER A 70 3.35 3.04 6.74
N PRO A 71 2.19 3.24 6.10
CA PRO A 71 1.87 2.57 4.85
C PRO A 71 2.84 2.96 3.75
N PHE A 72 3.05 2.08 2.78
CA PHE A 72 3.65 2.43 1.49
C PHE A 72 2.55 3.00 0.59
N PHE A 73 2.82 4.07 -0.16
CA PHE A 73 1.80 4.69 -1.01
C PHE A 73 2.10 4.45 -2.48
N LEU A 74 1.12 3.93 -3.22
CA LEU A 74 1.16 3.75 -4.67
C LEU A 74 0.22 4.75 -5.32
N GLY A 75 0.77 5.69 -6.10
CA GLY A 75 -0.03 6.63 -6.89
C GLY A 75 -0.57 5.98 -8.16
N GLY A 76 -1.44 6.69 -8.90
CA GLY A 76 -2.05 6.16 -10.13
C GLY A 76 -1.06 5.58 -11.15
N ARG A 77 0.10 6.24 -11.34
CA ARG A 77 1.18 5.73 -12.20
C ARG A 77 1.73 4.39 -11.70
N ASP A 78 1.96 4.27 -10.39
CA ASP A 78 2.51 3.05 -9.79
C ASP A 78 1.52 1.89 -9.91
N LEU A 79 0.22 2.16 -9.74
CA LEU A 79 -0.84 1.17 -9.95
C LEU A 79 -0.84 0.63 -11.39
N GLY A 80 -0.62 1.51 -12.38
CA GLY A 80 -0.44 1.10 -13.78
C GLY A 80 0.75 0.16 -13.97
N SER A 81 1.89 0.45 -13.33
CA SER A 81 3.07 -0.41 -13.35
C SER A 81 2.81 -1.77 -12.69
N VAL A 82 2.10 -1.80 -11.55
CA VAL A 82 1.68 -3.06 -10.90
C VAL A 82 0.78 -3.88 -11.81
N LEU A 83 -0.23 -3.26 -12.43
CA LEU A 83 -1.12 -3.94 -13.38
C LEU A 83 -0.38 -4.51 -14.59
N ALA A 84 0.60 -3.78 -15.11
CA ALA A 84 1.43 -4.24 -16.23
C ALA A 84 2.35 -5.39 -15.82
N ALA A 85 2.99 -5.31 -14.65
CA ALA A 85 3.90 -6.35 -14.15
C ALA A 85 3.17 -7.65 -13.84
N THR A 86 2.00 -7.56 -13.22
CA THR A 86 1.20 -8.74 -12.88
C THR A 86 0.60 -9.45 -14.09
N GLY A 87 0.60 -8.81 -15.27
CA GLY A 87 0.16 -9.40 -16.54
C GLY A 87 1.24 -10.17 -17.30
N ASP A 88 2.51 -10.10 -16.88
CA ASP A 88 3.64 -10.78 -17.52
C ASP A 88 4.47 -11.52 -16.46
N GLU A 89 4.50 -12.85 -16.56
CA GLU A 89 5.16 -13.74 -15.58
C GLU A 89 6.68 -13.50 -15.47
N ASN A 90 7.28 -12.75 -16.40
CA ASN A 90 8.71 -12.42 -16.39
C ASN A 90 9.00 -11.01 -15.89
N ARG A 91 8.00 -10.27 -15.40
CA ARG A 91 8.18 -8.89 -14.94
C ARG A 91 8.07 -8.78 -13.43
N SER A 92 9.02 -8.04 -12.88
CA SER A 92 8.93 -7.47 -11.55
C SER A 92 8.96 -5.94 -11.66
N VAL A 93 8.34 -5.29 -10.69
CA VAL A 93 8.39 -3.84 -10.53
C VAL A 93 8.79 -3.51 -9.11
N ASP A 94 9.67 -2.51 -9.02
CA ASP A 94 10.21 -2.01 -7.77
C ASP A 94 9.84 -0.54 -7.62
N PHE A 95 9.40 -0.17 -6.42
CA PHE A 95 9.01 1.19 -6.06
C PHE A 95 9.80 1.61 -4.85
N LEU A 96 10.46 2.77 -4.94
CA LEU A 96 11.11 3.40 -3.80
C LEU A 96 10.15 4.38 -3.14
N SER A 97 10.13 4.42 -1.81
CA SER A 97 9.40 5.45 -1.08
C SER A 97 10.03 6.82 -1.34
N ARG A 98 9.27 7.90 -1.11
CA ARG A 98 9.75 9.28 -1.33
C ARG A 98 10.99 9.64 -0.50
N ASP A 99 11.13 9.05 0.66
CA ASP A 99 12.28 9.20 1.56
C ASP A 99 13.38 8.18 1.26
N GLU A 100 13.22 7.33 0.24
CA GLU A 100 14.13 6.27 -0.19
C GLU A 100 14.54 5.30 0.92
N LYS A 101 13.75 5.23 2.00
CA LYS A 101 13.97 4.36 3.15
C LYS A 101 13.31 2.99 3.00
N ARG A 102 12.41 2.85 2.02
CA ARG A 102 11.62 1.63 1.82
C ARG A 102 11.54 1.30 0.35
N LYS A 103 11.57 0.02 0.05
CA LYS A 103 11.36 -0.52 -1.30
C LYS A 103 10.20 -1.50 -1.27
N PHE A 104 9.19 -1.24 -2.08
CA PHE A 104 8.09 -2.17 -2.32
C PHE A 104 8.28 -2.85 -3.68
N SER A 105 8.18 -4.17 -3.71
CA SER A 105 8.36 -4.96 -4.92
C SER A 105 7.15 -5.86 -5.18
N VAL A 106 6.75 -5.94 -6.45
CA VAL A 106 5.75 -6.89 -6.94
C VAL A 106 6.35 -7.64 -8.11
N GLY A 107 6.39 -8.96 -8.05
CA GLY A 107 6.89 -9.74 -9.18
C GLY A 107 6.92 -11.24 -8.95
N PHE A 108 7.31 -11.94 -9.99
CA PHE A 108 7.62 -13.36 -9.95
C PHE A 108 9.11 -13.51 -9.60
N ASN A 109 9.42 -14.42 -8.69
CA ASN A 109 10.81 -14.65 -8.30
C ASN A 109 11.53 -15.33 -9.47
N SER A 110 12.41 -14.60 -10.16
CA SER A 110 12.93 -14.96 -11.50
C SER A 110 13.73 -16.26 -11.55
N GLU A 111 14.13 -16.81 -10.41
CA GLU A 111 14.91 -18.05 -10.32
C GLU A 111 14.05 -19.32 -10.39
N ASP A 112 12.72 -19.23 -10.29
CA ASP A 112 11.81 -20.37 -10.43
C ASP A 112 10.48 -19.96 -11.07
N ALA A 113 10.24 -20.39 -12.31
CA ALA A 113 8.97 -20.17 -13.02
C ALA A 113 7.73 -20.79 -12.34
N ILE A 114 7.95 -21.62 -11.31
CA ILE A 114 6.89 -22.26 -10.52
C ILE A 114 6.55 -21.45 -9.25
N LYS A 115 7.37 -20.45 -8.89
CA LYS A 115 7.15 -19.70 -7.66
C LYS A 115 5.95 -18.75 -7.77
N PRO A 116 5.15 -18.62 -6.70
CA PRO A 116 4.06 -17.66 -6.63
C PRO A 116 4.58 -16.22 -6.79
N VAL A 117 3.71 -15.31 -7.24
CA VAL A 117 3.98 -13.86 -7.18
C VAL A 117 4.26 -13.48 -5.73
N SER A 118 5.29 -12.68 -5.50
CA SER A 118 5.58 -12.15 -4.18
C SER A 118 5.34 -10.64 -4.08
N LEU A 119 4.81 -10.25 -2.93
CA LEU A 119 4.77 -8.87 -2.46
C LEU A 119 5.87 -8.73 -1.42
N ARG A 120 6.84 -7.85 -1.66
CA ARG A 120 7.96 -7.64 -0.74
C ARG A 120 8.01 -6.18 -0.29
N LEU A 121 8.25 -5.97 1.00
CA LEU A 121 8.65 -4.69 1.55
C LEU A 121 10.04 -4.84 2.19
N GLU A 122 11.00 -4.05 1.72
CA GLU A 122 12.34 -3.94 2.28
C GLU A 122 12.47 -2.58 2.99
N LEU A 123 12.97 -2.60 4.22
CA LEU A 123 13.25 -1.41 5.04
C LEU A 123 14.77 -1.21 5.10
N PHE A 124 15.25 -0.08 4.60
CA PHE A 124 16.67 0.25 4.61
C PHE A 124 17.14 0.69 6.01
N PRO A 125 18.45 0.57 6.31
CA PRO A 125 19.02 0.97 7.59
C PRO A 125 18.71 2.43 7.94
N GLY A 126 18.41 2.70 9.22
CA GLY A 126 18.06 4.05 9.68
C GLY A 126 16.59 4.46 9.49
N THR A 127 15.74 3.53 9.06
CA THR A 127 14.29 3.69 9.18
C THR A 127 13.89 3.49 10.64
N PRO A 128 13.14 4.39 11.28
CA PRO A 128 12.70 4.22 12.68
C PRO A 128 11.71 3.06 12.89
N ASP A 129 11.46 2.29 11.84
CA ASP A 129 10.48 1.22 11.78
C ASP A 129 11.16 -0.10 12.12
N GLY A 130 10.83 -0.66 13.30
CA GLY A 130 11.06 -2.08 13.58
C GLY A 130 12.37 -2.43 14.29
N GLN A 131 12.73 -1.73 15.37
CA GLN A 131 13.15 -2.49 16.55
C GLN A 131 11.87 -3.07 17.17
N THR A 132 11.45 -4.26 16.73
CA THR A 132 10.64 -5.12 17.59
C THR A 132 11.45 -5.34 18.86
N LYS A 133 10.91 -4.92 20.00
CA LYS A 133 11.54 -4.97 21.33
C LYS A 133 11.85 -6.39 21.85
N ASP A 134 11.77 -7.41 20.99
CA ASP A 134 11.64 -8.82 21.39
C ASP A 134 12.75 -9.75 20.83
N THR A 135 13.81 -9.24 20.21
CA THR A 135 14.95 -10.09 19.76
C THR A 135 16.07 -10.28 20.80
N GLU A 136 15.88 -9.88 22.06
CA GLU A 136 16.90 -10.07 23.12
C GLU A 136 16.63 -11.26 24.08
N ALA A 137 15.69 -12.16 23.77
CA ALA A 137 15.37 -13.28 24.67
C ALA A 137 15.55 -14.68 24.05
N ALA A 138 16.39 -14.84 23.02
CA ALA A 138 16.66 -16.17 22.43
C ALA A 138 18.13 -16.45 22.05
N GLU A 139 19.10 -15.64 22.51
CA GLU A 139 20.52 -15.97 22.41
C GLU A 139 21.25 -15.71 23.74
N GLU A 140 20.84 -16.41 24.79
CA GLU A 140 21.71 -16.65 25.95
C GLU A 140 21.99 -18.15 26.06
N ALA A 141 22.84 -18.64 25.14
CA ALA A 141 23.77 -19.75 25.38
C ALA A 141 24.62 -19.97 24.14
N THR A 142 25.66 -19.15 23.94
CA THR A 142 27.05 -19.59 23.74
C THR A 142 27.92 -18.38 23.46
N GLY A 143 28.96 -18.20 24.27
CA GLY A 143 29.88 -17.07 24.16
C GLY A 143 30.63 -17.07 22.84
N GLY A 144 30.57 -15.92 22.15
CA GLY A 144 31.37 -15.62 20.97
C GLY A 144 31.81 -14.17 21.03
N LYS A 145 33.08 -13.95 21.38
CA LYS A 145 33.77 -12.67 21.30
C LYS A 145 34.12 -12.43 19.83
N GLY A 146 33.42 -11.54 19.13
CA GLY A 146 33.69 -11.25 17.71
C GLY A 146 33.05 -9.95 17.22
N ASP A 147 33.91 -9.02 16.80
CA ASP A 147 33.76 -7.90 15.86
C ASP A 147 32.46 -7.07 15.81
N ARG A 148 32.58 -5.84 16.33
CA ARG A 148 31.65 -4.72 16.07
C ARG A 148 32.00 -4.06 14.75
N ASP A 149 31.53 -4.64 13.65
CA ASP A 149 31.30 -3.94 12.38
C ASP A 149 30.44 -4.83 11.46
N SER A 150 29.22 -5.12 11.91
CA SER A 150 28.18 -5.62 11.01
C SER A 150 27.35 -4.41 10.54
N PRO A 151 27.32 -4.09 9.23
CA PRO A 151 26.42 -3.07 8.73
C PRO A 151 24.99 -3.48 9.10
N ALA A 152 24.22 -2.54 9.65
CA ALA A 152 22.82 -2.75 10.00
C ALA A 152 22.10 -3.44 8.83
N THR A 153 21.69 -4.68 9.03
CA THR A 153 21.13 -5.52 7.98
C THR A 153 19.73 -5.01 7.66
N ALA A 154 19.45 -4.74 6.38
CA ALA A 154 18.11 -4.35 5.94
C ALA A 154 17.09 -5.42 6.37
N SER A 155 15.93 -5.00 6.88
CA SER A 155 14.88 -5.93 7.28
C SER A 155 13.86 -6.05 6.14
N ASP A 156 13.44 -7.28 5.83
CA ASP A 156 12.51 -7.56 4.76
C ASP A 156 11.31 -8.40 5.22
N LEU A 157 10.21 -8.25 4.50
CA LEU A 157 9.03 -9.12 4.62
C LEU A 157 8.50 -9.43 3.23
N GLU A 158 8.45 -10.72 2.93
CA GLU A 158 7.90 -11.26 1.68
C GLU A 158 6.60 -12.02 1.98
N VAL A 159 5.55 -11.67 1.25
CA VAL A 159 4.24 -12.33 1.29
C VAL A 159 3.95 -12.92 -0.09
N ALA A 160 3.99 -14.24 -0.17
CA ALA A 160 3.64 -14.98 -1.39
C ALA A 160 2.12 -14.93 -1.64
N MET A 161 1.76 -14.78 -2.91
CA MET A 161 0.39 -14.65 -3.40
C MET A 161 0.05 -15.75 -4.39
N ARG A 162 -1.13 -16.37 -4.24
CA ARG A 162 -1.63 -17.35 -5.20
C ARG A 162 -2.05 -16.66 -6.50
N ARG A 163 -2.03 -17.40 -7.61
CA ARG A 163 -2.53 -16.91 -8.90
C ARG A 163 -3.96 -16.35 -8.83
N SER A 164 -4.86 -16.97 -8.08
CA SER A 164 -6.22 -16.47 -7.88
C SER A 164 -6.27 -15.13 -7.14
N GLU A 165 -5.43 -14.95 -6.12
CA GLU A 165 -5.32 -13.70 -5.38
C GLU A 165 -4.73 -12.58 -6.26
N LEU A 166 -3.80 -12.92 -7.15
CA LEU A 166 -3.25 -11.99 -8.14
C LEU A 166 -4.34 -11.47 -9.09
N LEU A 167 -5.18 -12.37 -9.63
CA LEU A 167 -6.28 -11.99 -10.51
C LEU A 167 -7.30 -11.09 -9.79
N HIS A 168 -7.58 -11.39 -8.51
CA HIS A 168 -8.45 -10.52 -7.70
C HIS A 168 -7.81 -9.17 -7.40
N LEU A 169 -6.50 -9.12 -7.11
CA LEU A 169 -5.78 -7.86 -6.93
C LEU A 169 -5.83 -7.03 -8.23
N GLN A 170 -5.62 -7.65 -9.39
CA GLN A 170 -5.75 -6.97 -10.68
C GLN A 170 -7.16 -6.42 -10.92
N GLY A 171 -8.19 -7.23 -10.63
CA GLY A 171 -9.59 -6.80 -10.72
C GLY A 171 -9.86 -5.60 -9.82
N PHE A 172 -9.48 -5.72 -8.55
CA PHE A 172 -9.59 -4.64 -7.56
C PHE A 172 -8.88 -3.37 -8.02
N LEU A 173 -7.62 -3.46 -8.45
CA LEU A 173 -6.85 -2.31 -8.91
C LEU A 173 -7.50 -1.63 -10.13
N ARG A 174 -7.98 -2.40 -11.12
CA ARG A 174 -8.69 -1.85 -12.28
C ARG A 174 -9.99 -1.15 -11.88
N GLU A 175 -10.72 -1.70 -10.93
CA GLU A 175 -11.98 -1.13 -10.44
C GLU A 175 -11.79 0.20 -9.72
N ILE A 176 -10.70 0.37 -8.95
CA ILE A 176 -10.43 1.61 -8.22
C ILE A 176 -9.76 2.70 -9.07
N LEU A 177 -9.15 2.36 -10.21
CA LEU A 177 -8.42 3.34 -11.03
C LEU A 177 -9.26 4.57 -11.42
N PRO A 178 -10.52 4.43 -11.90
CA PRO A 178 -11.38 5.58 -12.17
C PRO A 178 -11.51 6.51 -10.95
N ALA A 179 -11.72 5.94 -9.75
CA ALA A 179 -11.84 6.70 -8.50
C ALA A 179 -10.55 7.41 -8.08
N VAL A 180 -9.40 6.78 -8.34
CA VAL A 180 -8.07 7.36 -8.10
C VAL A 180 -7.78 8.53 -9.05
N TYR A 181 -8.20 8.43 -10.32
CA TYR A 181 -8.07 9.52 -11.29
C TYR A 181 -9.20 10.55 -11.24
N GLY A 182 -10.30 10.22 -10.54
CA GLY A 182 -11.48 11.06 -10.44
C GLY A 182 -12.32 11.12 -11.72
N TRP A 183 -12.24 10.13 -12.59
CA TRP A 183 -13.00 10.11 -13.84
C TRP A 183 -14.52 10.11 -13.61
N GLN A 184 -14.99 9.60 -12.47
CA GLN A 184 -16.39 9.65 -12.07
C GLN A 184 -16.95 11.10 -12.02
N VAL A 185 -16.08 12.08 -11.77
CA VAL A 185 -16.45 13.52 -11.76
C VAL A 185 -16.78 14.01 -13.16
N LEU A 186 -16.08 13.49 -14.17
CA LEU A 186 -16.28 13.85 -15.58
C LEU A 186 -17.54 13.17 -16.15
N GLU A 187 -17.80 11.92 -15.74
CA GLU A 187 -18.94 11.14 -16.23
C GLU A 187 -20.27 11.62 -15.63
N ASP A 188 -20.30 11.95 -14.34
CA ASP A 188 -21.49 12.44 -13.66
C ASP A 188 -21.12 13.43 -12.53
N PRO A 189 -20.98 14.74 -12.86
CA PRO A 189 -20.65 15.78 -11.88
C PRO A 189 -21.64 15.86 -10.70
N ARG A 190 -22.87 15.38 -10.87
CA ARG A 190 -23.90 15.41 -9.82
C ARG A 190 -23.63 14.39 -8.72
N ARG A 191 -22.90 13.31 -9.01
CA ARG A 191 -22.48 12.31 -8.01
C ARG A 191 -21.37 12.83 -7.09
N VAL A 192 -20.68 13.89 -7.48
CA VAL A 192 -19.56 14.48 -6.73
C VAL A 192 -20.05 15.23 -5.49
N VAL A 193 -21.27 15.75 -5.53
CA VAL A 193 -21.94 16.42 -4.39
C VAL A 193 -22.03 15.50 -3.17
N ALA A 194 -22.03 14.17 -3.35
CA ALA A 194 -22.03 13.21 -2.24
C ALA A 194 -20.64 12.98 -1.62
N PHE A 195 -19.55 13.32 -2.32
CA PHE A 195 -18.16 13.13 -1.89
C PHE A 195 -17.44 14.44 -1.55
N ALA A 196 -18.06 15.57 -1.88
CA ALA A 196 -17.62 16.88 -1.45
C ALA A 196 -17.83 17.00 0.07
N SER A 197 -16.80 16.67 0.83
CA SER A 197 -16.67 17.15 2.20
C SER A 197 -16.81 18.68 2.18
N ASN A 198 -17.77 19.21 2.93
CA ASN A 198 -17.83 20.64 3.20
C ASN A 198 -16.47 21.07 3.77
N PRO A 199 -15.83 22.11 3.23
CA PRO A 199 -14.73 22.75 3.93
C PRO A 199 -15.30 23.42 5.18
N ASP A 200 -14.83 23.02 6.36
CA ASP A 200 -14.91 23.85 7.57
C ASP A 200 -14.14 25.17 7.36
#